data_AF-A0A2R7Y3B8-F1
#
_entry.id   AF-A0A2R7Y3B8-F1
#
_cell.length_a   1.000
_cell.length_b   1.000
_cell.length_c   1.000
_cell.angle_alpha   90.00
_cell.angle_beta   90.00
_cell.angle_gamma   90.00
#
_symmetry.space_group_name_H-M   'P 1'
#
loop_
_entity.id
_entity.type
_entity.pdbx_description
1 polymer ?
#
loop_
_entity_poly.entity_id
_entity_poly.type
_entity_poly.pdbx_seq_one_letter_code
_entity_poly.pdbx_strand_id
1 'polypeptide(L)'
;MGFSKASIALCVAGIAVALVPTVLYIAYSQELSFLKMLEVEVVSGIPVYLGLSFLGVILTIVGLVTFVRAIRREQGPSLPYAGARPMPTAVSRPTQVRRPSAQQQPTTKSLDELVSSIEKELEEVVQKASVEHPSPQVQPQRPATAIKVVTMGMDEVCPSCGAVNPLGQKVCAECGADIYVEDPNLPACPVCGAPLKSPHKISDKVYVCRVCFSELEIPKEVSKKL
;
A
#
# COMPACT_ATOMS: atom_id res chain seq x y z
N MET A 1 -21.11 -9.86 7.93
CA MET A 1 -21.40 -11.30 8.15
C MET A 1 -21.85 -12.07 6.90
N GLY A 2 -22.52 -11.47 5.90
CA GLY A 2 -22.93 -12.21 4.69
C GLY A 2 -21.80 -12.53 3.70
N PHE A 3 -20.83 -11.60 3.56
CA PHE A 3 -19.77 -11.69 2.56
C PHE A 3 -18.78 -12.84 2.80
N SER A 4 -18.42 -13.10 4.06
CA SER A 4 -17.49 -14.18 4.43
C SER A 4 -18.07 -15.58 4.19
N LYS A 5 -19.37 -15.76 4.45
CA LYS A 5 -20.07 -17.03 4.16
C LYS A 5 -20.14 -17.31 2.67
N ALA A 6 -20.42 -16.27 1.86
CA ALA A 6 -20.46 -16.39 0.40
C ALA A 6 -19.09 -16.77 -0.19
N SER A 7 -18.01 -16.13 0.27
CA SER A 7 -16.65 -16.47 -0.21
C SER A 7 -16.21 -17.88 0.20
N ILE A 8 -16.54 -18.32 1.42
CA ILE A 8 -16.25 -19.69 1.87
C ILE A 8 -17.02 -20.71 1.03
N ALA A 9 -18.32 -20.46 0.78
CA ALA A 9 -19.13 -21.33 -0.07
C ALA A 9 -18.56 -21.44 -1.50
N LEU A 10 -18.05 -20.33 -2.05
CA LEU A 10 -17.45 -20.28 -3.38
C LEU A 10 -16.12 -21.06 -3.44
N CYS A 11 -15.29 -20.99 -2.39
CA CYS A 11 -14.10 -21.83 -2.26
C CYS A 11 -14.44 -23.32 -2.19
N VAL A 12 -15.42 -23.70 -1.35
CA VAL A 12 -15.85 -25.10 -1.19
C VAL A 12 -16.42 -25.64 -2.51
N ALA A 13 -17.23 -24.85 -3.19
CA ALA A 13 -17.77 -25.21 -4.52
C ALA A 13 -16.64 -25.36 -5.55
N GLY A 14 -15.66 -24.45 -5.57
CA GLY A 14 -14.50 -24.53 -6.48
C GLY A 14 -13.67 -25.80 -6.26
N ILE A 15 -13.39 -26.15 -5.00
CA ILE A 15 -12.67 -27.38 -4.65
C ILE A 15 -13.48 -28.62 -5.05
N ALA A 16 -14.80 -28.62 -4.81
CA ALA A 16 -15.66 -29.72 -5.22
C ALA A 16 -15.65 -29.91 -6.74
N VAL A 17 -15.79 -28.82 -7.51
CA VAL A 17 -15.75 -28.88 -8.98
C VAL A 17 -14.38 -29.32 -9.51
N ALA A 18 -13.29 -28.92 -8.85
CA ALA A 18 -11.94 -29.31 -9.27
C ALA A 18 -11.60 -30.76 -8.94
N LEU A 19 -11.95 -31.24 -7.74
CA LEU A 19 -11.51 -32.55 -7.24
C LEU A 19 -12.51 -33.66 -7.47
N VAL A 20 -13.82 -33.41 -7.42
CA VAL A 20 -14.82 -34.48 -7.53
C VAL A 20 -14.74 -35.20 -8.88
N PRO A 21 -14.67 -34.52 -10.04
CA PRO A 21 -14.52 -35.21 -11.32
C PRO A 21 -13.22 -36.01 -11.41
N THR A 22 -12.11 -35.47 -10.89
CA THR A 22 -10.80 -36.14 -10.91
C THR A 22 -10.78 -37.37 -10.02
N VAL A 23 -11.31 -37.26 -8.79
CA VAL A 23 -11.37 -38.38 -7.84
C VAL A 23 -12.33 -39.45 -8.34
N LEU A 24 -13.49 -39.08 -8.89
CA LEU A 24 -14.43 -40.03 -9.49
C LEU A 24 -13.83 -40.75 -10.70
N TYR A 25 -13.08 -40.04 -11.54
CA TYR A 25 -12.36 -40.66 -12.66
C TYR A 25 -11.34 -41.70 -12.18
N ILE A 26 -10.52 -41.37 -11.18
CA ILE A 26 -9.52 -42.30 -10.63
C ILE A 26 -10.19 -43.49 -9.93
N ALA A 27 -11.23 -43.25 -9.14
CA ALA A 27 -11.86 -44.28 -8.30
C ALA A 27 -12.82 -45.20 -9.06
N TYR A 28 -13.46 -44.72 -10.12
CA TYR A 28 -14.59 -45.42 -10.77
C TYR A 28 -14.45 -45.57 -12.29
N SER A 29 -13.23 -45.47 -12.83
CA SER A 29 -12.93 -45.57 -14.27
C SER A 29 -13.50 -46.81 -14.99
N GLN A 30 -13.80 -47.89 -14.27
CA GLN A 30 -14.29 -49.16 -14.85
C GLN A 30 -15.83 -49.28 -14.86
N GLU A 31 -16.57 -48.58 -13.98
CA GLU A 31 -17.99 -48.89 -13.75
C GLU A 31 -18.97 -47.84 -14.25
N LEU A 32 -18.59 -46.57 -14.36
CA LEU A 32 -19.56 -45.52 -14.67
C LEU A 32 -19.47 -45.00 -16.12
N SER A 33 -20.48 -45.37 -16.91
CA SER A 33 -20.64 -44.99 -18.31
C SER A 33 -20.70 -43.47 -18.54
N PHE A 34 -21.04 -42.67 -17.53
CA PHE A 34 -21.04 -41.21 -17.63
C PHE A 34 -19.61 -40.63 -17.72
N LEU A 35 -18.58 -41.34 -17.25
CA LEU A 35 -17.18 -40.89 -17.33
C LEU A 35 -16.67 -40.84 -18.79
N LYS A 36 -17.25 -41.65 -19.70
CA LYS A 36 -16.95 -41.58 -21.13
C LYS A 36 -17.40 -40.26 -21.77
N MET A 37 -18.40 -39.58 -21.21
CA MET A 37 -18.79 -38.23 -21.65
C MET A 37 -17.79 -37.16 -21.18
N LEU A 38 -16.98 -37.42 -20.15
CA LEU A 38 -15.92 -36.53 -19.67
C LEU A 38 -14.60 -36.66 -20.46
N GLU A 39 -14.43 -37.74 -21.23
CA GLU A 39 -13.33 -37.95 -22.18
C GLU A 39 -13.57 -37.28 -23.53
N VAL A 40 -14.77 -36.75 -23.78
CA VAL A 40 -15.07 -36.03 -25.03
C VAL A 40 -14.12 -34.84 -25.18
N GLU A 41 -13.48 -34.74 -26.33
CA GLU A 41 -12.62 -33.60 -26.64
C GLU A 41 -13.50 -32.39 -26.97
N VAL A 42 -13.48 -31.37 -26.10
CA VAL A 42 -14.31 -30.18 -26.29
C VAL A 42 -13.66 -29.23 -27.30
N VAL A 43 -12.34 -29.04 -27.24
CA VAL A 43 -11.52 -28.29 -28.21
C VAL A 43 -10.06 -28.76 -28.08
N SER A 44 -9.40 -29.05 -29.22
CA SER A 44 -7.93 -29.22 -29.35
C SER A 44 -7.27 -30.24 -28.40
N GLY A 45 -7.78 -31.48 -28.35
CA GLY A 45 -7.12 -32.57 -27.59
C GLY A 45 -7.13 -32.40 -26.07
N ILE A 46 -7.92 -31.45 -25.54
CA ILE A 46 -8.11 -31.26 -24.11
C ILE A 46 -9.40 -31.99 -23.70
N PRO A 47 -9.33 -33.00 -22.82
CA PRO A 47 -10.51 -33.72 -22.35
C PRO A 47 -11.33 -32.85 -21.37
N VAL A 48 -12.66 -33.03 -21.35
CA VAL A 48 -13.59 -32.19 -20.56
C VAL A 48 -13.22 -32.13 -19.08
N TYR A 49 -12.77 -33.24 -18.50
CA TYR A 49 -12.39 -33.28 -17.08
C TYR A 49 -11.28 -32.28 -16.75
N LEU A 50 -10.34 -32.06 -17.68
CA LEU A 50 -9.26 -31.09 -17.54
C LEU A 50 -9.82 -29.66 -17.57
N GLY A 51 -10.77 -29.40 -18.49
CA GLY A 51 -11.49 -28.12 -18.57
C GLY A 51 -12.26 -27.79 -17.29
N LEU A 52 -12.96 -28.77 -16.72
CA LEU A 52 -13.67 -28.61 -15.44
C LEU A 52 -12.71 -28.37 -14.28
N SER A 53 -11.54 -29.03 -14.28
CA SER A 53 -10.50 -28.79 -13.29
C SER A 53 -9.96 -27.36 -13.35
N PHE A 54 -9.64 -26.85 -14.54
CA PHE A 54 -9.24 -25.46 -14.72
C PHE A 54 -10.31 -24.47 -14.25
N LEU A 55 -11.58 -24.72 -14.60
CA LEU A 55 -12.70 -23.89 -14.15
C LEU A 55 -12.83 -23.89 -12.61
N GLY A 56 -12.68 -25.05 -11.97
CA GLY A 56 -12.69 -25.18 -10.51
C GLY A 56 -11.53 -24.45 -9.83
N VAL A 57 -10.33 -24.49 -10.42
CA VAL A 57 -9.15 -23.74 -9.93
C VAL A 57 -9.39 -22.24 -10.00
N ILE A 58 -9.91 -21.73 -11.12
CA ILE A 58 -10.24 -20.31 -11.29
C ILE A 58 -11.24 -19.86 -10.23
N LEU A 59 -12.32 -20.61 -10.02
CA LEU A 59 -13.32 -20.31 -8.99
C LEU A 59 -12.72 -20.30 -7.57
N THR A 60 -11.81 -21.24 -7.29
CA THR A 60 -11.13 -21.31 -5.99
C THR A 60 -10.21 -20.11 -5.76
N ILE A 61 -9.46 -19.68 -6.77
CA ILE A 61 -8.60 -18.49 -6.70
C ILE A 61 -9.44 -17.23 -6.44
N VAL A 62 -10.54 -17.06 -7.17
CA VAL A 62 -11.45 -15.91 -6.99
C VAL A 62 -12.08 -15.92 -5.59
N GLY A 63 -12.53 -17.09 -5.11
CA GLY A 63 -13.03 -17.26 -3.75
C GLY A 63 -11.98 -16.88 -2.70
N LEU A 64 -10.73 -17.32 -2.88
CA LEU A 64 -9.63 -17.04 -1.94
C LEU A 64 -9.24 -15.56 -1.93
N VAL A 65 -9.14 -14.91 -3.10
CA VAL A 65 -8.82 -13.48 -3.19
C VAL A 65 -9.92 -12.64 -2.54
N THR A 66 -11.20 -12.95 -2.81
CA THR A 66 -12.32 -12.23 -2.19
C THR A 66 -12.38 -12.45 -0.68
N PHE A 67 -12.10 -13.66 -0.21
CA PHE A 67 -12.03 -13.99 1.22
C PHE A 67 -10.90 -13.24 1.93
N VAL A 68 -9.69 -13.26 1.36
CA VAL A 68 -8.53 -12.52 1.92
C VAL A 68 -8.81 -11.02 1.95
N ARG A 69 -9.40 -10.47 0.89
CA ARG A 69 -9.79 -9.05 0.85
C ARG A 69 -10.87 -8.73 1.87
N ALA A 70 -11.80 -9.65 2.14
CA ALA A 70 -12.82 -9.49 3.17
C ALA A 70 -12.20 -9.49 4.59
N ILE A 71 -11.31 -10.44 4.90
CA ILE A 71 -10.63 -10.50 6.21
C ILE A 71 -9.79 -9.25 6.46
N ARG A 72 -9.04 -8.77 5.46
CA ARG A 72 -8.22 -7.57 5.61
C ARG A 72 -9.05 -6.30 5.87
N ARG A 73 -10.30 -6.25 5.38
CA ARG A 73 -11.22 -5.13 5.68
C ARG A 73 -11.73 -5.16 7.12
N GLU A 74 -12.00 -6.34 7.68
CA GLU A 74 -12.48 -6.46 9.07
C GLU A 74 -11.36 -6.23 10.09
N GLN A 75 -10.10 -6.47 9.73
CA GLN A 75 -8.92 -6.18 10.57
C GLN A 75 -8.42 -4.72 10.50
N GLY A 76 -9.25 -3.77 10.05
CA GLY A 76 -8.99 -2.35 10.23
C GLY A 76 -8.60 -2.05 11.68
N PRO A 77 -7.72 -1.07 11.94
CA PRO A 77 -6.99 -0.93 13.20
C PRO A 77 -7.94 -1.04 14.38
N SER A 78 -7.74 -2.06 15.22
CA SER A 78 -8.46 -2.24 16.47
C SER A 78 -8.18 -1.02 17.36
N LEU A 79 -9.06 -0.03 17.27
CA LEU A 79 -9.13 1.08 18.21
C LEU A 79 -9.44 0.48 19.59
N PRO A 80 -8.61 0.74 20.61
CA PRO A 80 -9.03 0.50 21.98
C PRO A 80 -10.21 1.45 22.26
N TYR A 81 -11.36 0.86 22.55
CA TYR A 81 -12.52 1.54 23.07
C TYR A 81 -12.14 2.26 24.37
N ALA A 82 -11.91 3.58 24.29
CA ALA A 82 -11.70 4.45 25.43
C ALA A 82 -12.76 5.56 25.40
N GLY A 83 -13.85 5.31 26.12
CA GLY A 83 -14.74 6.28 26.76
C GLY A 83 -15.10 7.55 25.99
N ALA A 84 -16.30 7.56 25.40
CA ALA A 84 -17.01 8.79 25.07
C ALA A 84 -17.14 9.67 26.32
N ARG A 85 -16.40 10.78 26.38
CA ARG A 85 -16.71 11.91 27.26
C ARG A 85 -17.50 12.93 26.44
N PRO A 86 -18.60 13.49 26.98
CA PRO A 86 -19.38 14.50 26.28
C PRO A 86 -18.55 15.79 26.11
N MET A 87 -18.47 16.27 24.87
CA MET A 87 -17.85 17.55 24.51
C MET A 87 -18.65 18.72 25.10
N PRO A 88 -17.99 19.77 25.64
CA PRO A 88 -18.63 21.06 25.80
C PRO A 88 -18.63 21.83 24.48
N THR A 89 -19.81 22.35 24.17
CA THR A 89 -20.18 23.22 23.06
C THR A 89 -19.24 24.41 22.93
N ALA A 90 -18.50 24.49 21.82
CA ALA A 90 -17.69 25.66 21.48
C ALA A 90 -18.36 26.47 20.37
N VAL A 91 -18.62 27.72 20.72
CA VAL A 91 -19.33 28.80 20.04
C VAL A 91 -18.84 29.04 18.60
N SER A 92 -19.80 29.17 17.68
CA SER A 92 -19.59 29.64 16.31
C SER A 92 -19.20 31.11 16.30
N ARG A 93 -18.10 31.46 15.62
CA ARG A 93 -17.82 32.85 15.22
C ARG A 93 -17.42 32.90 13.75
N PRO A 94 -18.19 33.54 12.87
CA PRO A 94 -17.80 33.72 11.49
C PRO A 94 -16.95 34.99 11.38
N THR A 95 -15.74 34.86 10.85
CA THR A 95 -14.98 36.02 10.36
C THR A 95 -14.77 35.81 8.87
N GLN A 96 -15.60 36.47 8.07
CA GLN A 96 -15.35 36.65 6.65
C GLN A 96 -14.08 37.48 6.48
N VAL A 97 -13.03 36.88 5.92
CA VAL A 97 -11.90 37.64 5.38
C VAL A 97 -12.12 37.82 3.89
N ARG A 98 -12.38 39.08 3.57
CA ARG A 98 -12.60 39.71 2.28
C ARG A 98 -11.41 39.46 1.34
N ARG A 99 -11.70 38.89 0.17
CA ARG A 99 -10.77 38.73 -0.95
C ARG A 99 -10.71 40.03 -1.76
N PRO A 100 -9.53 40.61 -2.02
CA PRO A 100 -9.36 41.52 -3.14
C PRO A 100 -8.89 40.74 -4.38
N SER A 101 -9.62 40.93 -5.47
CA SER A 101 -9.22 40.60 -6.84
C SER A 101 -8.40 41.75 -7.46
N ALA A 102 -7.72 41.44 -8.58
CA ALA A 102 -6.94 42.32 -9.48
C ALA A 102 -5.44 42.38 -9.14
N GLN A 103 -4.48 42.24 -10.06
CA GLN A 103 -4.46 42.51 -11.51
C GLN A 103 -3.51 41.54 -12.22
N GLN A 104 -3.94 41.00 -13.36
CA GLN A 104 -3.04 40.58 -14.43
C GLN A 104 -2.63 41.82 -15.21
N GLN A 105 -1.34 41.97 -15.53
CA GLN A 105 -0.95 42.74 -16.70
C GLN A 105 0.27 42.09 -17.39
N PRO A 106 0.21 41.93 -18.73
CA PRO A 106 1.23 41.26 -19.52
C PRO A 106 2.30 42.27 -19.96
N THR A 107 3.56 41.88 -19.93
CA THR A 107 4.63 42.63 -20.62
C THR A 107 5.36 41.69 -21.56
N THR A 108 4.97 41.78 -22.83
CA THR A 108 5.72 41.27 -23.97
C THR A 108 7.04 42.00 -24.07
N LYS A 109 8.16 41.30 -23.91
CA LYS A 109 9.48 41.73 -24.37
C LYS A 109 10.08 40.61 -25.21
N SER A 110 10.70 41.01 -26.30
CA SER A 110 11.21 40.18 -27.39
C SER A 110 12.27 39.18 -26.91
N LEU A 111 12.22 37.98 -27.48
CA LEU A 111 13.12 36.85 -27.21
C LEU A 111 14.61 37.22 -27.29
N ASP A 112 14.98 38.22 -28.08
CA ASP A 112 16.37 38.59 -28.32
C ASP A 112 17.00 39.45 -27.18
N GLU A 113 16.17 40.08 -26.32
CA GLU A 113 16.65 40.86 -25.15
C GLU A 113 16.83 39.98 -23.90
N LEU A 114 16.13 38.83 -23.86
CA LEU A 114 16.26 37.84 -22.78
C LEU A 114 17.56 37.02 -22.91
N VAL A 115 17.96 36.65 -24.13
CA VAL A 115 19.15 35.83 -24.36
C VAL A 115 20.43 36.60 -24.00
N SER A 116 20.50 37.89 -24.33
CA SER A 116 21.65 38.75 -24.01
C SER A 116 21.77 39.09 -22.51
N SER A 117 20.67 39.04 -21.76
CA SER A 117 20.70 39.19 -20.29
C SER A 117 21.18 37.91 -19.60
N ILE A 118 20.81 36.73 -20.13
CA ILE A 118 21.19 35.43 -19.56
C ILE A 118 22.68 35.13 -19.78
N GLU A 119 23.25 35.46 -20.93
CA GLU A 119 24.68 35.27 -21.22
C GLU A 119 25.56 36.12 -20.29
N LYS A 120 25.14 37.35 -20.00
CA LYS A 120 25.88 38.28 -19.14
C LYS A 120 25.80 37.92 -17.65
N GLU A 121 24.75 37.22 -17.21
CA GLU A 121 24.66 36.65 -15.86
C GLU A 121 25.50 35.37 -15.72
N LEU A 122 25.62 34.55 -16.77
CA LEU A 122 26.40 33.30 -16.72
C LEU A 122 27.91 33.52 -16.56
N GLU A 123 28.47 34.60 -17.10
CA GLU A 123 29.91 34.92 -16.93
C GLU A 123 30.27 35.43 -15.52
N GLU A 124 29.33 36.04 -14.78
CA GLU A 124 29.57 36.40 -13.38
C GLU A 124 29.47 35.18 -12.43
N VAL A 125 28.68 34.17 -12.79
CA VAL A 125 28.50 32.94 -11.99
C VAL A 125 29.72 32.01 -12.09
N VAL A 126 30.41 31.96 -13.23
CA VAL A 126 31.61 31.13 -13.42
C VAL A 126 32.80 31.65 -12.58
N GLN A 127 32.85 32.93 -12.25
CA GLN A 127 33.96 33.52 -11.47
C GLN A 127 33.73 33.50 -9.95
N LYS A 128 32.50 33.24 -9.48
CA LYS A 128 32.19 32.96 -8.06
C LYS A 128 32.24 31.47 -7.71
N ALA A 129 32.49 30.59 -8.68
CA ALA A 129 32.58 29.13 -8.51
C ALA A 129 33.95 28.64 -7.98
N SER A 130 34.61 29.43 -7.15
CA SER A 130 35.75 28.97 -6.35
C SER A 130 35.54 29.44 -4.90
N VAL A 131 34.63 28.76 -4.19
CA VAL A 131 34.63 28.46 -2.74
C VAL A 131 33.28 27.76 -2.43
N GLU A 132 33.38 26.54 -1.91
CA GLU A 132 32.36 25.75 -1.19
C GLU A 132 31.02 25.39 -1.89
N HIS A 133 30.83 24.08 -2.08
CA HIS A 133 29.55 23.43 -2.35
C HIS A 133 28.58 23.61 -1.16
N PRO A 134 27.41 24.26 -1.32
CA PRO A 134 26.34 24.20 -0.34
C PRO A 134 25.39 23.04 -0.68
N SER A 135 25.35 22.08 0.23
CA SER A 135 24.32 21.05 0.36
C SER A 135 22.91 21.68 0.41
N PRO A 136 21.89 21.16 -0.29
CA PRO A 136 20.51 21.51 -0.02
C PRO A 136 20.05 20.86 1.29
N GLN A 137 20.28 21.56 2.41
CA GLN A 137 19.58 21.31 3.66
C GLN A 137 18.16 21.87 3.56
N VAL A 138 17.16 21.00 3.48
CA VAL A 138 15.80 21.31 3.93
C VAL A 138 15.44 20.26 4.98
N GLN A 139 15.78 20.58 6.23
CA GLN A 139 15.27 19.89 7.41
C GLN A 139 13.86 20.42 7.70
N PRO A 140 12.87 19.53 7.91
CA PRO A 140 11.91 19.72 8.98
C PRO A 140 12.41 18.90 10.17
N GLN A 141 12.95 19.58 11.16
CA GLN A 141 13.29 18.98 12.46
C GLN A 141 12.04 18.31 13.04
N ARG A 142 12.10 16.98 13.18
CA ARG A 142 11.29 16.18 14.10
C ARG A 142 12.26 15.35 14.95
N PRO A 143 12.01 15.21 16.26
CA PRO A 143 13.04 14.88 17.24
C PRO A 143 13.73 13.56 16.90
N ALA A 144 15.07 13.59 16.91
CA ALA A 144 15.94 12.47 16.67
C ALA A 144 15.69 11.35 17.69
N THR A 145 14.81 10.42 17.35
CA THR A 145 14.81 9.09 17.98
C THR A 145 15.87 8.25 17.28
N ALA A 146 16.74 7.64 18.08
CA ALA A 146 17.98 6.93 17.74
C ALA A 146 17.86 5.70 16.79
N ILE A 147 16.95 5.73 15.82
CA ILE A 147 16.71 4.69 14.83
C ILE A 147 17.60 4.96 13.62
N LYS A 148 18.56 4.07 13.38
CA LYS A 148 19.46 4.14 12.22
C LYS A 148 18.84 3.37 11.06
N VAL A 149 18.87 3.94 9.86
CA VAL A 149 18.40 3.25 8.65
C VAL A 149 19.54 2.44 8.06
N VAL A 150 19.33 1.14 7.86
CA VAL A 150 20.29 0.24 7.19
C VAL A 150 20.04 0.24 5.70
N THR A 151 18.78 0.02 5.30
CA THR A 151 18.32 0.09 3.92
C THR A 151 17.01 0.87 3.84
N MET A 152 16.84 1.61 2.75
CA MET A 152 15.64 2.40 2.49
C MET A 152 14.76 1.66 1.49
N GLY A 153 13.50 1.44 1.85
CA GLY A 153 12.47 1.10 0.87
C GLY A 153 12.23 2.25 -0.10
N MET A 154 11.70 1.92 -1.28
CA MET A 154 11.39 2.88 -2.36
C MET A 154 9.88 3.07 -2.56
N ASP A 155 9.08 2.13 -2.06
CA ASP A 155 7.63 2.09 -2.18
C ASP A 155 6.99 1.64 -0.85
N GLU A 156 5.68 1.81 -0.74
CA GLU A 156 4.86 1.38 0.40
C GLU A 156 3.79 0.38 -0.03
N VAL A 157 3.62 -0.70 0.73
CA VAL A 157 2.57 -1.68 0.47
C VAL A 157 1.38 -1.43 1.37
N CYS A 158 0.21 -1.27 0.75
CA CYS A 158 -1.04 -1.10 1.47
C CYS A 158 -1.38 -2.36 2.28
N PRO A 159 -1.55 -2.28 3.61
CA PRO A 159 -1.91 -3.44 4.42
C PRO A 159 -3.31 -3.98 4.09
N SER A 160 -4.22 -3.11 3.63
CA SER A 160 -5.62 -3.48 3.35
C SER A 160 -5.80 -4.26 2.05
N CYS A 161 -5.10 -3.90 0.96
CA CYS A 161 -5.28 -4.53 -0.35
C CYS A 161 -4.01 -5.15 -0.96
N GLY A 162 -2.83 -4.83 -0.44
CA GLY A 162 -1.55 -5.32 -0.98
C GLY A 162 -1.02 -4.54 -2.20
N ALA A 163 -1.67 -3.45 -2.60
CA ALA A 163 -1.17 -2.59 -3.67
C ALA A 163 0.14 -1.89 -3.27
N VAL A 164 1.03 -1.72 -4.25
CA VAL A 164 2.24 -0.91 -4.12
C VAL A 164 1.88 0.55 -4.39
N ASN A 165 2.27 1.44 -3.49
CA ASN A 165 2.02 2.88 -3.57
C ASN A 165 3.35 3.63 -3.44
N PRO A 166 3.48 4.83 -4.02
CA PRO A 166 4.65 5.69 -3.82
C PRO A 166 4.90 6.01 -2.34
N LEU A 167 6.16 6.20 -1.97
CA LEU A 167 6.54 6.64 -0.63
C LEU A 167 5.85 7.94 -0.20
N GLY A 168 5.46 8.01 1.07
CA GLY A 168 4.85 9.16 1.71
C GLY A 168 3.35 9.29 1.49
N GLN A 169 2.71 8.36 0.76
CA GLN A 169 1.26 8.37 0.61
C GLN A 169 0.57 7.92 1.90
N LYS A 170 -0.49 8.62 2.28
CA LYS A 170 -1.32 8.23 3.44
C LYS A 170 -2.52 7.38 3.05
N VAL A 171 -3.00 7.50 1.82
CA VAL A 171 -4.19 6.82 1.30
C VAL A 171 -3.80 6.02 0.07
N CYS A 172 -4.22 4.76 0.01
CA CYS A 172 -3.93 3.86 -1.09
C CYS A 172 -4.71 4.24 -2.36
N ALA A 173 -4.02 4.36 -3.49
CA ALA A 173 -4.63 4.72 -4.77
C ALA A 173 -5.59 3.65 -5.33
N GLU A 174 -5.34 2.38 -5.01
CA GLU A 174 -6.11 1.23 -5.52
C GLU A 174 -7.39 0.95 -4.72
N CYS A 175 -7.36 1.10 -3.40
CA CYS A 175 -8.49 0.73 -2.54
C CYS A 175 -9.07 1.85 -1.69
N GLY A 176 -8.44 3.02 -1.65
CA GLY A 176 -8.89 4.19 -0.90
C GLY A 176 -8.74 4.08 0.62
N ALA A 177 -8.14 3.01 1.14
CA ALA A 177 -7.87 2.84 2.57
C ALA A 177 -6.61 3.60 2.99
N ASP A 178 -6.57 4.04 4.25
CA ASP A 178 -5.35 4.59 4.83
C ASP A 178 -4.25 3.53 4.88
N ILE A 179 -3.04 3.88 4.43
CA ILE A 179 -1.88 2.99 4.43
C ILE A 179 -1.41 2.75 5.87
N TYR A 180 -1.47 3.78 6.71
CA TYR A 180 -1.27 3.70 8.15
C TYR A 180 -2.01 4.83 8.87
N VAL A 181 -2.26 4.66 10.16
CA VAL A 181 -2.80 5.70 11.04
C VAL A 181 -1.67 6.18 11.94
N GLU A 182 -1.41 7.49 11.99
CA GLU A 182 -0.40 8.07 12.87
C GLU A 182 -0.73 7.79 14.35
N ASP A 183 0.26 7.34 15.13
CA ASP A 183 0.13 7.16 16.58
C ASP A 183 1.19 8.00 17.29
N PRO A 184 0.79 9.03 18.07
CA PRO A 184 1.74 9.90 18.76
C PRO A 184 2.53 9.18 19.87
N ASN A 185 2.12 7.98 20.29
CA ASN A 185 2.79 7.23 21.35
C ASN A 185 3.90 6.32 20.83
N LEU A 186 3.95 6.06 19.51
CA LEU A 186 4.94 5.20 18.89
C LEU A 186 5.92 6.01 18.03
N PRO A 187 7.19 5.60 17.95
CA PRO A 187 8.13 6.22 17.02
C PRO A 187 7.72 5.89 15.58
N ALA A 188 7.83 6.90 14.73
CA ALA A 188 7.59 6.77 13.30
C ALA A 188 8.81 6.21 12.58
N CYS A 189 8.57 5.49 11.49
CA CYS A 189 9.61 5.08 10.55
C CYS A 189 10.24 6.34 9.94
N PRO A 190 11.57 6.48 9.94
CA PRO A 190 12.25 7.63 9.36
C PRO A 190 12.15 7.69 7.82
N VAL A 191 11.73 6.60 7.16
CA VAL A 191 11.62 6.53 5.69
C VAL A 191 10.21 6.88 5.20
N CYS A 192 9.17 6.21 5.72
CA CYS A 192 7.79 6.43 5.29
C CYS A 192 6.90 7.23 6.26
N GLY A 193 7.36 7.46 7.49
CA GLY A 193 6.56 8.10 8.54
C GLY A 193 5.53 7.21 9.22
N ALA A 194 5.34 5.95 8.78
CA ALA A 194 4.41 5.03 9.43
C ALA A 194 4.83 4.72 10.88
N PRO A 195 3.91 4.65 11.86
CA PRO A 195 4.26 4.26 13.21
C PRO A 195 4.78 2.82 13.23
N LEU A 196 5.85 2.59 13.99
CA LEU A 196 6.46 1.27 14.14
C LEU A 196 5.66 0.39 15.10
N LYS A 197 4.38 0.14 14.80
CA LYS A 197 3.53 -0.80 15.55
C LYS A 197 3.92 -2.23 15.18
N SER A 198 4.61 -2.93 16.07
CA SER A 198 5.05 -4.33 15.87
C SER A 198 5.87 -4.58 14.58
N PRO A 199 6.99 -3.87 14.33
CA PRO A 199 7.82 -4.10 13.16
C PRO A 199 8.34 -5.55 13.11
N HIS A 200 8.65 -6.05 11.92
CA HIS A 200 9.14 -7.43 11.79
C HIS A 200 10.59 -7.52 12.28
N LYS A 201 10.85 -8.30 13.33
CA LYS A 201 12.17 -8.44 13.94
C LYS A 201 13.02 -9.46 13.18
N ILE A 202 14.13 -9.04 12.58
CA ILE A 202 15.12 -9.95 11.96
C ILE A 202 16.14 -10.39 13.02
N SER A 203 16.62 -9.46 13.83
CA SER A 203 17.60 -9.71 14.89
C SER A 203 17.31 -8.82 16.11
N ASP A 204 18.13 -8.89 17.16
CA ASP A 204 17.91 -8.09 18.38
C ASP A 204 17.91 -6.57 18.17
N LYS A 205 18.57 -6.11 17.10
CA LYS A 205 18.69 -4.69 16.77
C LYS A 205 18.11 -4.35 15.40
N VAL A 206 17.94 -5.33 14.50
CA VAL A 206 17.47 -5.09 13.12
C VAL A 206 16.00 -5.46 12.99
N TYR A 207 15.21 -4.48 12.56
CA TYR A 207 13.77 -4.57 12.35
C TYR A 207 13.40 -4.09 10.95
N VAL A 208 12.28 -4.56 10.43
CA VAL A 208 11.75 -4.18 9.12
C VAL A 208 10.41 -3.47 9.30
N CYS A 209 10.28 -2.30 8.69
CA CYS A 209 9.00 -1.61 8.61
C CYS A 209 8.01 -2.43 7.78
N ARG A 210 6.80 -2.67 8.27
CA ARG A 210 5.77 -3.45 7.54
C ARG A 210 5.09 -2.68 6.40
N VAL A 211 5.34 -1.38 6.29
CA VAL A 211 4.74 -0.51 5.28
C VAL A 211 5.69 -0.32 4.11
N CYS A 212 6.90 0.20 4.34
CA CYS A 212 7.87 0.47 3.28
C CYS A 212 9.00 -0.57 3.17
N PHE A 213 9.03 -1.59 4.01
CA PHE A 213 10.08 -2.62 4.04
C PHE A 213 11.51 -2.10 4.28
N SER A 214 11.70 -0.87 4.76
CA SER A 214 13.00 -0.37 5.19
C SER A 214 13.55 -1.18 6.36
N GLU A 215 14.83 -1.53 6.31
CA GLU A 215 15.56 -2.13 7.41
C GLU A 215 16.09 -1.04 8.35
N LEU A 216 15.81 -1.21 9.63
CA LEU A 216 16.07 -0.23 10.68
C LEU A 216 16.84 -0.90 11.81
N GLU A 217 17.96 -0.31 12.19
CA GLU A 217 18.64 -0.56 13.45
C GLU A 217 17.93 0.24 14.56
N ILE A 218 17.16 -0.46 15.39
CA ILE A 218 16.41 0.12 16.51
C ILE A 218 17.12 -0.27 17.82
N PRO A 219 17.51 0.71 18.66
CA PRO A 219 18.15 0.43 19.94
C PRO A 219 17.15 -0.18 20.94
N LYS A 220 17.66 -0.98 21.88
CA LYS A 220 16.84 -1.84 22.76
C LYS A 220 15.85 -1.05 23.63
N GLU A 221 16.20 0.18 23.96
CA GLU A 221 15.42 1.11 24.76
C GLU A 221 14.14 1.54 24.04
N VAL A 222 14.23 1.70 22.72
CA VAL A 222 13.10 2.04 21.85
C VAL A 222 12.32 0.79 21.51
N SER A 223 12.99 -0.33 21.22
CA SER A 223 12.33 -1.58 20.82
C SER A 223 11.40 -2.15 21.90
N LYS A 224 11.66 -1.87 23.18
CA LYS A 224 10.81 -2.31 24.30
C LYS A 224 9.41 -1.67 24.27
N LYS A 225 9.21 -0.60 23.51
CA LYS A 225 7.95 0.16 23.40
C LYS A 225 7.13 -0.19 22.13
N LEU A 226 7.66 -1.05 21.24
CA LEU A 226 7.11 -1.34 19.91
C LEU A 226 6.20 -2.57 19.86
#